data_AF-A0A537YTL2-F1
#
_entry.id   AF-A0A537YTL2-F1
#
_cell.length_a   1.000
_cell.length_b   1.000
_cell.length_c   1.000
_cell.angle_alpha   90.00
_cell.angle_beta   90.00
_cell.angle_gamma   90.00
#
_symmetry.space_group_name_H-M   'P 1'
#
loop_
_entity.id
_entity.type
_entity.pdbx_description
1 polymer ?
#
loop_
_entity_poly.entity_id
_entity_poly.type
_entity_poly.pdbx_seq_one_letter_code
_entity_poly.pdbx_strand_id
1 'polypeptide(L)'
;MTGKGKPTGGGGTSPLLSYRGGAVQTAPAAYLVFWGSQWTNNDRMGEAAYLQGFLSGLSSSGGGGDTWSTSTTQYCQGVATGSTNCNAASTANRITHPTTSPLIGVLSDTAVVAPTRPKQSQIAAEAVRAAGIFQAQNPAVFNPRAQFVIATAHNNNATGFGSSYCASRLHESSVHPRRRRVLWRELRQRERPARRRKHRRGSRVRRNHH
;
A
#
# COMPACT_ATOMS: atom_id res chain seq x y z
N MET A 1 10.62 51.73 42.52
CA MET A 1 9.33 51.13 42.07
C MET A 1 9.65 50.08 41.02
N THR A 2 9.73 48.82 41.43
CA THR A 2 10.00 47.66 40.57
C THR A 2 8.67 47.14 40.03
N GLY A 3 8.32 47.50 38.79
CA GLY A 3 7.15 47.01 38.09
C GLY A 3 7.51 45.86 37.15
N LYS A 4 7.00 44.66 37.44
CA LYS A 4 7.32 43.39 36.78
C LYS A 4 6.98 43.39 35.28
N GLY A 5 7.91 42.85 34.48
CA GLY A 5 7.69 42.56 33.07
C GLY A 5 6.54 41.57 32.86
N LYS A 6 5.74 41.83 31.83
CA LYS A 6 4.66 40.97 31.34
C LYS A 6 5.23 39.58 30.99
N PRO A 7 4.66 38.47 31.49
CA PRO A 7 5.11 37.14 31.08
C PRO A 7 4.83 36.97 29.59
N THR A 8 5.89 36.71 28.82
CA THR A 8 5.80 36.19 27.46
C THR A 8 5.18 34.81 27.57
N GLY A 9 3.91 34.68 27.17
CA GLY A 9 3.23 33.39 27.11
C GLY A 9 4.04 32.45 26.22
N GLY A 10 4.62 31.41 26.82
CA GLY A 10 5.23 30.31 26.09
C GLY A 10 4.16 29.68 25.21
N GLY A 11 4.28 29.88 23.90
CA GLY A 11 3.52 29.12 22.92
C GLY A 11 3.83 27.65 23.13
N GLY A 12 2.83 26.88 23.55
CA GLY A 12 2.98 25.45 23.78
C GLY A 12 3.54 24.81 22.51
N THR A 13 4.74 24.25 22.62
CA THR A 13 5.32 23.41 21.57
C THR A 13 4.44 22.18 21.46
N SER A 14 3.49 22.20 20.52
CA SER A 14 2.80 20.98 20.13
C SER A 14 3.89 19.93 19.80
N PRO A 15 3.81 18.71 20.35
CA PRO A 15 4.84 17.71 20.12
C PRO A 15 4.95 17.45 18.61
N LEU A 16 6.15 17.62 18.07
CA LEU A 16 6.44 17.33 16.67
C LEU A 16 6.19 15.85 16.37
N LEU A 17 5.75 15.55 15.15
CA LEU A 17 5.60 14.19 14.70
C LEU A 17 6.96 13.47 14.76
N SER A 18 7.00 12.33 15.46
CA SER A 18 8.20 11.52 15.60
C SER A 18 8.20 10.37 14.59
N TYR A 19 9.30 10.18 13.89
CA TYR A 19 9.50 9.06 12.98
C TYR A 19 9.59 7.75 13.76
N ARG A 20 8.70 6.81 13.46
CA ARG A 20 8.61 5.50 14.13
C ARG A 20 9.33 4.38 13.38
N GLY A 21 10.19 4.73 12.43
CA GLY A 21 10.77 3.75 11.50
C GLY A 21 9.82 3.41 10.35
N GLY A 22 10.32 2.63 9.38
CA GLY A 22 9.53 2.11 8.27
C GLY A 22 9.70 2.86 6.94
N ALA A 23 9.11 2.31 5.89
CA ALA A 23 9.18 2.92 4.57
C ALA A 23 8.31 4.18 4.51
N VAL A 24 8.78 5.15 3.73
CA VAL A 24 8.01 6.31 3.31
C VAL A 24 8.09 6.33 1.79
N GLN A 25 6.98 6.63 1.13
CA GLN A 25 6.97 6.82 -0.30
C GLN A 25 7.58 8.19 -0.64
N THR A 26 8.91 8.23 -0.76
CA THR A 26 9.65 9.48 -0.97
C THR A 26 9.52 10.05 -2.38
N ALA A 27 9.10 9.22 -3.34
CA ALA A 27 8.71 9.65 -4.68
C ALA A 27 7.22 9.27 -4.88
N PRO A 28 6.29 10.21 -4.65
CA PRO A 28 4.86 9.94 -4.78
C PRO A 28 4.49 9.47 -6.18
N ALA A 29 3.69 8.41 -6.22
CA ALA A 29 3.17 7.76 -7.40
C ALA A 29 1.88 7.02 -7.02
N ALA A 30 0.90 6.99 -7.91
CA ALA A 30 -0.40 6.40 -7.67
C ALA A 30 -0.93 5.66 -8.91
N TYR A 31 -1.61 4.56 -8.66
CA TYR A 31 -2.51 3.90 -9.60
C TYR A 31 -3.95 4.17 -9.19
N LEU A 32 -4.82 4.44 -10.15
CA LEU A 32 -6.26 4.58 -9.94
C LEU A 32 -6.98 3.38 -10.53
N VAL A 33 -7.87 2.76 -9.76
CA VAL A 33 -8.62 1.58 -10.17
C VAL A 33 -10.10 1.85 -9.97
N PHE A 34 -10.86 1.93 -11.06
CA PHE A 34 -12.32 1.95 -11.03
C PHE A 34 -12.82 0.51 -10.91
N TRP A 35 -13.12 0.11 -9.68
CA TRP A 35 -13.49 -1.25 -9.34
C TRP A 35 -15.01 -1.45 -9.43
N GLY A 36 -15.41 -2.40 -10.27
CA GLY A 36 -16.78 -2.86 -10.40
C GLY A 36 -17.38 -2.55 -11.77
N SER A 37 -18.14 -3.50 -12.31
CA SER A 37 -18.98 -3.34 -13.52
C SER A 37 -19.99 -2.19 -13.40
N GLN A 38 -20.30 -1.77 -12.18
CA GLN A 38 -21.14 -0.63 -11.91
C GLN A 38 -20.61 0.67 -12.54
N TRP A 39 -19.29 0.84 -12.72
CA TRP A 39 -18.72 2.03 -13.36
C TRP A 39 -19.16 2.23 -14.81
N THR A 40 -19.62 1.20 -15.53
CA THR A 40 -20.00 1.31 -16.95
C THR A 40 -21.16 2.29 -17.20
N ASN A 41 -22.09 2.44 -16.26
CA ASN A 41 -23.27 3.32 -16.42
C ASN A 41 -23.62 4.11 -15.14
N ASN A 42 -22.69 4.22 -14.19
CA ASN A 42 -22.95 4.80 -12.87
C ASN A 42 -21.89 5.84 -12.45
N ASP A 43 -21.49 6.67 -13.41
CA ASP A 43 -20.63 7.86 -13.23
C ASP A 43 -21.49 9.12 -13.40
N ARG A 44 -22.51 9.27 -12.54
CA ARG A 44 -23.59 10.26 -12.72
C ARG A 44 -23.10 11.71 -12.64
N MET A 45 -22.04 11.95 -11.88
CA MET A 45 -21.49 13.29 -11.66
C MET A 45 -20.09 13.44 -12.27
N GLY A 46 -19.67 12.51 -13.15
CA GLY A 46 -18.34 12.55 -13.78
C GLY A 46 -17.20 12.29 -12.79
N GLU A 47 -17.47 11.58 -11.70
CA GLU A 47 -16.52 11.27 -10.63
C GLU A 47 -15.23 10.65 -11.16
N ALA A 48 -15.31 9.81 -12.19
CA ALA A 48 -14.13 9.20 -12.80
C ALA A 48 -13.17 10.23 -13.39
N ALA A 49 -13.69 11.23 -14.11
CA ALA A 49 -12.89 12.30 -14.68
C ALA A 49 -12.32 13.21 -13.58
N TYR A 50 -13.12 13.52 -12.55
CA TYR A 50 -12.66 14.31 -11.41
C TYR A 50 -11.52 13.65 -10.64
N LEU A 51 -11.59 12.34 -10.37
CA LEU A 51 -10.55 11.61 -9.66
C LEU A 51 -9.25 11.52 -10.44
N GLN A 52 -9.34 11.25 -11.75
CA GLN A 52 -8.18 11.26 -12.64
C GLN A 52 -7.55 12.65 -12.70
N GLY A 53 -8.36 13.69 -12.90
CA GLY A 53 -7.92 15.08 -12.92
C GLY A 53 -7.21 15.47 -11.62
N PHE A 54 -7.83 15.18 -10.47
CA PHE A 54 -7.25 15.42 -9.16
C PHE A 54 -5.89 14.74 -9.00
N LEU A 55 -5.80 13.42 -9.18
CA LEU A 55 -4.55 12.69 -8.98
C LEU A 55 -3.46 13.06 -9.99
N SER A 56 -3.83 13.35 -11.24
CA SER A 56 -2.88 13.79 -12.26
C SER A 56 -2.34 15.20 -12.03
N GLY A 57 -3.14 16.05 -11.36
CA GLY A 57 -2.79 17.44 -11.04
C GLY A 57 -1.96 17.63 -9.77
N LEU A 58 -1.66 16.57 -9.01
CA LEU A 58 -0.82 16.62 -7.80
C LEU A 58 0.68 16.70 -8.13
N SER A 59 1.04 17.66 -9.00
CA SER A 59 2.40 17.93 -9.42
C SER A 59 2.78 19.40 -9.23
N SER A 60 4.07 19.69 -9.12
CA SER A 60 4.61 21.04 -9.02
C SER A 60 4.53 21.81 -10.34
N SER A 61 4.39 21.08 -11.45
CA SER A 61 4.26 21.63 -12.80
C SER A 61 3.14 20.91 -13.55
N GLY A 62 2.24 21.68 -14.18
CA GLY A 62 1.01 21.20 -14.84
C GLY A 62 0.02 22.33 -15.09
N GLY A 63 -1.25 22.02 -15.38
CA GLY A 63 -2.35 22.98 -15.60
C GLY A 63 -2.79 23.73 -14.34
N GLY A 64 -1.85 24.33 -13.61
CA GLY A 64 -2.04 25.04 -12.35
C GLY A 64 -1.02 24.66 -11.28
N GLY A 65 -0.54 23.40 -11.29
CA GLY A 65 0.29 22.83 -10.23
C GLY A 65 -0.40 22.83 -8.86
N ASP A 66 0.02 21.98 -7.94
CA ASP A 66 -0.50 21.99 -6.57
C ASP A 66 0.56 22.48 -5.59
N THR A 67 0.28 23.45 -4.73
CA THR A 67 1.23 23.88 -3.68
C THR A 67 1.04 23.12 -2.37
N TRP A 68 -0.04 22.35 -2.26
CA TRP A 68 -0.38 21.60 -1.07
C TRP A 68 0.58 20.45 -0.82
N SER A 69 0.99 19.72 -1.86
CA SER A 69 1.92 18.58 -1.77
C SER A 69 3.30 18.98 -1.24
N THR A 70 3.70 20.25 -1.39
CA THR A 70 4.90 20.81 -0.75
C THR A 70 4.90 20.60 0.77
N SER A 71 3.72 20.61 1.41
CA SER A 71 3.60 20.36 2.86
C SER A 71 4.10 18.98 3.28
N THR A 72 4.14 18.01 2.36
CA THR A 72 4.62 16.64 2.65
C THR A 72 6.15 16.54 2.59
N THR A 73 6.83 17.48 1.92
CA THR A 73 8.29 17.48 1.73
C THR A 73 9.08 17.66 3.03
N GLN A 74 8.39 18.08 4.10
CA GLN A 74 8.96 18.15 5.44
C GLN A 74 9.23 16.78 6.07
N TYR A 75 8.62 15.70 5.55
CA TYR A 75 8.76 14.33 6.05
C TYR A 75 9.80 13.52 5.26
N CYS A 76 10.38 12.52 5.90
CA CYS A 76 11.43 11.67 5.32
C CYS A 76 11.43 10.26 5.93
N GLN A 77 12.17 9.36 5.29
CA GLN A 77 12.64 8.10 5.85
C GLN A 77 14.17 8.11 6.04
N GLY A 78 14.70 7.05 6.64
CA GLY A 78 16.16 6.86 6.76
C GLY A 78 16.79 7.67 7.89
N VAL A 79 15.96 8.20 8.81
CA VAL A 79 16.41 8.86 10.05
C VAL A 79 16.25 7.91 11.24
N ALA A 80 16.87 8.24 12.37
CA ALA A 80 16.73 7.42 13.57
C ALA A 80 15.27 7.37 14.05
N THR A 81 14.85 6.23 14.59
CA THR A 81 13.54 6.14 15.26
C THR A 81 13.54 7.13 16.43
N GLY A 82 12.46 7.89 16.57
CA GLY A 82 12.37 8.97 17.54
C GLY A 82 12.65 10.36 16.95
N SER A 83 13.35 10.45 15.80
CA SER A 83 13.65 11.73 15.15
C SER A 83 12.39 12.53 14.83
N THR A 84 12.42 13.83 15.12
CA THR A 84 11.33 14.78 14.87
C THR A 84 11.63 15.76 13.74
N ASN A 85 12.80 15.62 13.11
CA ASN A 85 13.20 16.40 11.94
C ASN A 85 14.06 15.56 10.99
N CYS A 86 14.09 15.99 9.73
CA CYS A 86 14.83 15.35 8.65
C CYS A 86 16.22 15.97 8.40
N ASN A 87 16.60 17.00 9.16
CA ASN A 87 17.86 17.73 8.96
C ASN A 87 19.05 17.06 9.67
N ALA A 88 18.77 16.19 10.63
CA ALA A 88 19.79 15.61 11.51
C ALA A 88 20.57 14.43 10.91
N ALA A 89 20.26 13.96 9.68
CA ALA A 89 20.91 12.78 9.11
C ALA A 89 21.20 12.94 7.61
N SER A 90 22.42 12.60 7.21
CA SER A 90 22.82 12.51 5.79
C SER A 90 22.10 11.40 5.03
N THR A 91 21.52 10.43 5.74
CA THR A 91 20.70 9.33 5.20
C THR A 91 19.22 9.69 5.06
N ALA A 92 18.81 10.90 5.44
CA ALA A 92 17.43 11.33 5.33
C ALA A 92 17.00 11.43 3.86
N ASN A 93 16.00 10.63 3.48
CA ASN A 93 15.38 10.68 2.16
C ASN A 93 13.98 11.30 2.28
N ARG A 94 13.84 12.54 1.79
CA ARG A 94 12.61 13.35 1.92
C ARG A 94 11.58 12.99 0.85
N ILE A 95 10.31 13.18 1.20
CA ILE A 95 9.24 13.15 0.18
C ILE A 95 9.49 14.29 -0.81
N THR A 96 9.45 13.98 -2.10
CA THR A 96 9.52 14.95 -3.18
C THR A 96 8.12 15.40 -3.57
N HIS A 97 8.02 16.65 -4.01
CA HIS A 97 6.84 17.11 -4.74
C HIS A 97 7.02 16.71 -6.21
N PRO A 98 6.17 15.85 -6.78
CA PRO A 98 6.35 15.36 -8.14
C PRO A 98 6.38 16.51 -9.16
N THR A 99 7.34 16.53 -10.08
CA THR A 99 7.39 17.54 -11.15
C THR A 99 6.42 17.23 -12.29
N THR A 100 6.05 15.97 -12.44
CA THR A 100 5.03 15.50 -13.37
C THR A 100 3.90 14.80 -12.61
N SER A 101 2.82 14.48 -13.31
CA SER A 101 1.69 13.74 -12.75
C SER A 101 2.17 12.52 -11.94
N PRO A 102 1.79 12.40 -10.65
CA PRO A 102 2.05 11.18 -9.89
C PRO A 102 1.09 10.05 -10.26
N LEU A 103 0.02 10.31 -11.02
CA LEU A 103 -0.84 9.26 -11.57
C LEU A 103 -0.10 8.54 -12.70
N ILE A 104 0.34 7.31 -12.42
CA ILE A 104 1.17 6.49 -13.32
C ILE A 104 0.39 5.35 -13.99
N GLY A 105 -0.90 5.22 -13.70
CA GLY A 105 -1.78 4.29 -14.41
C GLY A 105 -3.22 4.33 -13.91
N VAL A 106 -4.14 4.04 -14.83
CA VAL A 106 -5.58 3.98 -14.59
C VAL A 106 -6.10 2.64 -15.09
N LEU A 107 -6.95 1.98 -14.31
CA LEU A 107 -7.58 0.70 -14.67
C LEU A 107 -9.09 0.79 -14.45
N SER A 108 -9.87 0.45 -15.47
CA SER A 108 -11.31 0.19 -15.33
C SER A 108 -11.54 -1.31 -15.18
N ASP A 109 -11.75 -1.78 -13.96
CA ASP A 109 -12.03 -3.18 -13.68
C ASP A 109 -13.54 -3.45 -13.65
N THR A 110 -14.12 -3.58 -14.83
CA THR A 110 -15.55 -3.84 -15.01
C THR A 110 -15.88 -5.33 -15.15
N ALA A 111 -14.88 -6.21 -15.08
CA ALA A 111 -15.05 -7.66 -15.23
C ALA A 111 -15.69 -8.33 -14.00
N VAL A 112 -15.74 -7.63 -12.86
CA VAL A 112 -16.31 -8.12 -11.60
C VAL A 112 -17.28 -7.10 -11.04
N VAL A 113 -18.21 -7.55 -10.20
CA VAL A 113 -19.12 -6.68 -9.46
C VAL A 113 -18.46 -6.29 -8.16
N ALA A 114 -18.28 -4.98 -7.90
CA ALA A 114 -17.78 -4.53 -6.60
C ALA A 114 -18.86 -4.75 -5.53
N PRO A 115 -18.50 -5.19 -4.30
CA PRO A 115 -19.45 -5.27 -3.19
C PRO A 115 -20.06 -3.90 -2.90
N THR A 116 -21.35 -3.86 -2.56
CA THR A 116 -22.05 -2.61 -2.19
C THR A 116 -21.47 -1.96 -0.92
N ARG A 117 -20.89 -2.77 -0.03
CA ARG A 117 -20.21 -2.32 1.20
C ARG A 117 -18.90 -3.07 1.35
N PRO A 118 -17.85 -2.70 0.58
CA PRO A 118 -16.61 -3.45 0.57
C PRO A 118 -15.95 -3.39 1.94
N LYS A 119 -15.61 -4.57 2.45
CA LYS A 119 -14.73 -4.70 3.61
C LYS A 119 -13.32 -4.35 3.20
N GLN A 120 -12.55 -4.04 4.22
CA GLN A 120 -11.19 -3.62 4.00
C GLN A 120 -10.29 -4.67 3.34
N SER A 121 -10.50 -5.94 3.66
CA SER A 121 -9.81 -7.05 3.02
C SER A 121 -10.16 -7.21 1.54
N GLN A 122 -11.36 -6.79 1.11
CA GLN A 122 -11.79 -6.89 -0.28
C GLN A 122 -11.14 -5.80 -1.13
N ILE A 123 -11.05 -4.57 -0.60
CA ILE A 123 -10.28 -3.49 -1.22
C ILE A 123 -8.81 -3.89 -1.36
N ALA A 124 -8.21 -4.48 -0.32
CA ALA A 124 -6.82 -4.92 -0.38
C ALA A 124 -6.61 -6.04 -1.41
N ALA A 125 -7.55 -7.00 -1.50
CA ALA A 125 -7.50 -8.04 -2.52
C ALA A 125 -7.62 -7.45 -3.94
N GLU A 126 -8.48 -6.46 -4.13
CA GLU A 126 -8.61 -5.76 -5.40
C GLU A 126 -7.33 -5.01 -5.78
N ALA A 127 -6.69 -4.31 -4.83
CA ALA A 127 -5.41 -3.65 -5.08
C ALA A 127 -4.32 -4.65 -5.51
N VAL A 128 -4.25 -5.83 -4.90
CA VAL A 128 -3.31 -6.88 -5.31
C VAL A 128 -3.60 -7.39 -6.73
N ARG A 129 -4.88 -7.57 -7.07
CA ARG A 129 -5.30 -8.00 -8.41
C ARG A 129 -4.94 -6.94 -9.46
N ALA A 130 -5.28 -5.68 -9.20
CA ALA A 130 -4.93 -4.55 -10.06
C ALA A 130 -3.42 -4.39 -10.24
N ALA A 131 -2.63 -4.56 -9.17
CA ALA A 131 -1.17 -4.57 -9.25
C ALA A 131 -0.66 -5.64 -10.23
N GLY A 132 -1.24 -6.84 -10.19
CA GLY A 132 -0.93 -7.91 -11.16
C GLY A 132 -1.25 -7.52 -12.60
N ILE A 133 -2.38 -6.82 -12.82
CA ILE A 133 -2.78 -6.33 -14.15
C ILE A 133 -1.80 -5.26 -14.66
N PHE A 134 -1.51 -4.23 -13.86
CA PHE A 134 -0.55 -3.18 -14.24
C PHE A 134 0.84 -3.75 -14.52
N GLN A 135 1.29 -4.70 -13.69
CA GLN A 135 2.57 -5.37 -13.89
C GLN A 135 2.61 -6.15 -15.21
N ALA A 136 1.53 -6.86 -15.54
CA ALA A 136 1.44 -7.62 -16.79
C ALA A 136 1.35 -6.71 -18.03
N GLN A 137 0.64 -5.59 -17.94
CA GLN A 137 0.45 -4.65 -19.05
C GLN A 137 1.70 -3.81 -19.34
N ASN A 138 2.40 -3.34 -18.31
CA ASN A 138 3.58 -2.49 -18.48
C ASN A 138 4.64 -2.75 -17.39
N PRO A 139 5.39 -3.85 -17.49
CA PRO A 139 6.36 -4.25 -16.46
C PRO A 139 7.51 -3.24 -16.28
N ALA A 140 7.83 -2.46 -17.32
CA ALA A 140 8.90 -1.45 -17.27
C ALA A 140 8.50 -0.20 -16.44
N VAL A 141 7.21 0.12 -16.38
CA VAL A 141 6.67 1.29 -15.66
C VAL A 141 6.07 0.89 -14.30
N PHE A 142 5.83 -0.40 -14.07
CA PHE A 142 5.22 -0.88 -12.83
C PHE A 142 6.03 -0.51 -11.58
N ASN A 143 5.39 0.24 -10.67
CA ASN A 143 5.98 0.62 -9.39
C ASN A 143 5.26 -0.09 -8.23
N PRO A 144 5.87 -1.12 -7.61
CA PRO A 144 5.27 -1.86 -6.48
C PRO A 144 5.19 -1.06 -5.17
N ARG A 145 5.73 0.17 -5.15
CA ARG A 145 5.66 1.10 -4.02
C ARG A 145 4.68 2.26 -4.25
N ALA A 146 3.99 2.28 -5.38
CA ALA A 146 2.94 3.26 -5.64
C ALA A 146 1.70 3.02 -4.76
N GLN A 147 0.92 4.06 -4.53
CA GLN A 147 -0.37 3.93 -3.85
C GLN A 147 -1.42 3.41 -4.83
N PHE A 148 -2.26 2.49 -4.39
CA PHE A 148 -3.40 2.03 -5.17
C PHE A 148 -4.66 2.69 -4.63
N VAL A 149 -5.26 3.56 -5.44
CA VAL A 149 -6.54 4.20 -5.15
C VAL A 149 -7.63 3.33 -5.75
N ILE A 150 -8.35 2.60 -4.89
CA ILE A 150 -9.47 1.76 -5.32
C ILE A 150 -10.75 2.57 -5.20
N ALA A 151 -11.34 2.85 -6.35
CA ALA A 151 -12.51 3.68 -6.53
C ALA A 151 -13.75 2.81 -6.77
N THR A 152 -14.75 2.91 -5.91
CA THR A 152 -16.04 2.23 -6.08
C THR A 152 -17.07 3.16 -6.72
N ALA A 153 -17.94 2.63 -7.56
CA ALA A 153 -19.01 3.42 -8.19
C ALA A 153 -20.01 3.96 -7.15
N HIS A 154 -20.84 4.92 -7.57
CA HIS A 154 -21.88 5.51 -6.71
C HIS A 154 -22.78 4.43 -6.05
N ASN A 155 -23.11 4.63 -4.77
CA ASN A 155 -23.82 3.68 -3.89
C ASN A 155 -23.07 2.39 -3.49
N ASN A 156 -21.76 2.28 -3.75
CA ASN A 156 -20.95 1.12 -3.38
C ASN A 156 -19.85 1.45 -2.35
N ASN A 157 -20.17 2.19 -1.29
CA ASN A 157 -19.17 2.72 -0.36
C ASN A 157 -18.88 1.79 0.83
N ALA A 158 -17.64 1.83 1.32
CA ALA A 158 -17.27 1.14 2.55
C ALA A 158 -18.11 1.62 3.75
N THR A 159 -18.30 0.74 4.74
CA THR A 159 -19.03 1.06 5.98
C THR A 159 -18.38 2.25 6.71
N GLY A 160 -19.17 3.24 7.11
CA GLY A 160 -18.68 4.47 7.78
C GLY A 160 -18.66 5.70 6.86
N PHE A 161 -18.96 5.52 5.58
CA PHE A 161 -19.16 6.59 4.61
C PHE A 161 -20.62 6.56 4.12
N GLY A 162 -21.18 7.73 3.77
CA GLY A 162 -22.57 7.87 3.31
C GLY A 162 -22.82 7.25 1.92
N SER A 163 -23.82 7.76 1.19
CA SER A 163 -24.13 7.34 -0.19
C SER A 163 -23.13 7.85 -1.25
N SER A 164 -22.16 8.68 -0.85
CA SER A 164 -21.17 9.31 -1.74
C SER A 164 -19.77 8.70 -1.62
N TYR A 165 -19.02 8.79 -2.73
CA TYR A 165 -17.69 8.22 -2.95
C TYR A 165 -16.68 8.54 -1.83
N CYS A 166 -15.93 7.53 -1.38
CA CYS A 166 -14.74 7.68 -0.56
C CYS A 166 -13.65 6.71 -1.03
N ALA A 167 -12.56 7.24 -1.58
CA ALA A 167 -11.35 6.50 -1.90
C ALA A 167 -10.76 5.92 -0.61
N SER A 168 -10.88 4.61 -0.42
CA SER A 168 -10.25 3.93 0.70
C SER A 168 -8.73 3.87 0.52
N ARG A 169 -7.98 4.17 1.58
CA ARG A 169 -6.55 3.95 1.68
C ARG A 169 -6.32 2.77 2.61
N LEU A 170 -5.66 1.69 2.18
CA LEU A 170 -5.17 0.67 3.12
C LEU A 170 -3.87 0.02 2.66
N HIS A 171 -2.95 -0.02 3.62
CA HIS A 171 -1.71 -0.77 3.70
C HIS A 171 -0.73 -0.64 2.53
N GLU A 172 0.44 -0.09 2.87
CA GLU A 172 1.70 -0.37 2.18
C GLU A 172 2.04 -1.86 2.33
N SER A 173 1.48 -2.71 1.48
CA SER A 173 2.13 -3.96 1.13
C SER A 173 3.13 -3.64 0.05
N SER A 174 4.37 -3.32 0.44
CA SER A 174 5.49 -3.33 -0.49
C SER A 174 5.55 -4.72 -1.12
N VAL A 175 5.17 -4.83 -2.40
CA VAL A 175 5.33 -6.08 -3.15
C VAL A 175 6.83 -6.23 -3.40
N HIS A 176 7.53 -6.80 -2.42
CA HIS A 176 8.92 -7.19 -2.60
C HIS A 176 8.97 -8.22 -3.74
N PRO A 177 9.85 -8.05 -4.75
CA PRO A 177 10.10 -9.08 -5.77
C PRO A 177 10.65 -10.39 -5.19
N ARG A 178 10.90 -10.44 -3.88
CA ARG A 178 11.36 -11.62 -3.15
C ARG A 178 10.44 -11.91 -1.98
N ARG A 179 9.28 -12.49 -2.28
CA ARG A 179 8.66 -13.64 -1.59
C ARG A 179 7.20 -13.73 -2.02
N ARG A 180 6.93 -14.65 -2.96
CA ARG A 180 5.63 -15.33 -3.04
C ARG A 180 5.39 -15.99 -1.68
N ARG A 181 4.63 -15.36 -0.79
CA ARG A 181 3.93 -16.04 0.30
C ARG A 181 2.44 -15.91 0.04
N VAL A 182 1.99 -16.72 -0.91
CA VAL A 182 0.63 -17.24 -0.88
C VAL A 182 0.44 -17.87 0.49
N LEU A 183 -0.67 -17.49 1.12
CA LEU A 183 -1.24 -18.05 2.33
C LEU A 183 -0.99 -19.58 2.36
N TRP A 184 -0.09 -20.04 3.23
CA TRP A 184 -0.04 -21.45 3.61
C TRP A 184 -1.30 -21.73 4.42
N ARG A 185 -2.38 -22.15 3.74
CA ARG A 185 -3.47 -22.89 4.37
C ARG A 185 -3.26 -24.35 4.04
N GLU A 186 -3.06 -25.09 5.10
CA GLU A 186 -2.75 -26.51 5.19
C GLU A 186 -3.71 -27.37 4.35
N LEU A 187 -3.23 -27.89 3.23
CA LEU A 187 -3.78 -29.06 2.55
C LEU A 187 -2.74 -30.18 2.65
N ARG A 188 -2.72 -30.82 3.81
CA ARG A 188 -1.98 -32.07 4.02
C ARG A 188 -2.79 -33.20 3.35
N GLN A 189 -2.72 -33.32 2.03
CA GLN A 189 -3.18 -34.51 1.32
C GLN A 189 -2.00 -35.39 0.91
N ARG A 190 -1.79 -36.41 1.76
CA ARG A 190 -1.40 -37.78 1.43
C ARG A 190 -0.33 -37.96 0.34
N GLU A 191 0.92 -38.04 0.79
CA GLU A 191 1.85 -39.01 0.22
C GLU A 191 2.10 -40.12 1.24
N ARG A 192 1.58 -41.31 0.92
CA ARG A 192 1.90 -42.57 1.59
C ARG A 192 3.34 -42.96 1.23
N PRO A 193 4.25 -43.21 2.18
CA PRO A 193 5.52 -43.83 1.83
C PRO A 193 5.30 -45.30 1.49
N ALA A 194 5.82 -45.72 0.35
CA ALA A 194 5.83 -47.11 -0.10
C ALA A 194 6.41 -48.04 0.98
N ARG A 195 5.71 -49.16 1.20
CA ARG A 195 6.11 -50.25 2.09
C ARG A 195 7.50 -50.80 1.70
N ARG A 196 8.53 -50.51 2.51
CA ARG A 196 9.73 -51.35 2.57
C ARG A 196 9.37 -52.64 3.32
N ARG A 197 9.24 -53.77 2.61
CA ARG A 197 9.13 -55.12 3.18
C ARG A 197 10.38 -55.40 4.03
N LYS A 198 10.22 -55.41 5.36
CA LYS A 198 11.14 -56.09 6.29
C LYS A 198 10.77 -57.58 6.29
N HIS A 199 11.65 -58.44 5.79
CA HIS A 199 11.62 -59.86 6.16
C HIS A 199 12.42 -60.09 7.44
N ARG A 200 11.87 -61.02 8.22
CA ARG A 200 12.08 -61.36 9.63
C ARG A 200 13.50 -61.70 10.07
N ARG A 201 13.72 -61.40 11.36
CA ARG A 201 14.72 -61.93 12.30
C ARG A 201 14.78 -63.46 12.34
N GLY A 202 15.95 -64.00 12.72
CA GLY A 202 16.07 -65.34 13.31
C GLY A 202 17.52 -65.73 13.62
N SER A 203 17.90 -65.69 14.89
CA SER A 203 19.20 -66.00 15.48
C SER A 203 19.72 -67.42 15.25
N ARG A 204 21.05 -67.61 15.18
CA ARG A 204 21.73 -68.70 15.91
C ARG A 204 23.24 -68.47 16.11
N VAL A 205 23.63 -68.65 17.37
CA VAL A 205 24.98 -68.67 17.95
C VAL A 205 25.66 -70.02 17.70
N ARG A 206 26.98 -70.05 17.42
CA ARG A 206 28.02 -71.06 17.78
C ARG A 206 29.35 -70.67 17.10
N ARG A 207 30.38 -70.18 17.81
CA ARG A 207 31.50 -70.87 18.49
C ARG A 207 32.50 -71.63 17.58
N ASN A 208 33.77 -71.21 17.73
CA ASN A 208 35.06 -71.93 17.73
C ASN A 208 35.98 -71.92 16.48
N HIS A 209 37.25 -71.57 16.79
CA HIS A 209 38.58 -72.02 16.32
C HIS A 209 38.62 -72.91 15.07
N HIS A 210 39.48 -72.69 14.09
CA HIS A 210 40.94 -72.52 14.12
C HIS A 210 41.42 -71.79 12.87
#